data_AF-X1B5K1-F1
#
_entry.id   AF-X1B5K1-F1
#
_cell.length_a   1.000
_cell.length_b   1.000
_cell.length_c   1.000
_cell.angle_alpha   90.00
_cell.angle_beta   90.00
_cell.angle_gamma   90.00
#
_symmetry.space_group_name_H-M   'P 1'
#
loop_
_entity.id
_entity.type
_entity.pdbx_description
1 polymer ?
#
loop_
_entity_poly.entity_id
_entity_poly.type
_entity_poly.pdbx_seq_one_letter_code
_entity_poly.pdbx_strand_id
1 'polypeptide(L)'
;TTQRYDIVHYNHYQYVRSHKELGYEIIAKNEESGRDTIASALIVRKDSGIKSIEDLRGRKIVFGGGPVAMTSSIVSKYMLKNAGLDDGDYIKEYASNAPKAVFSTYFGHAAASGAGDSVLQFPYVGERIDTTELQVLSESEPLPHLAWAVKGALQDSLKDKIRSALLALKDADQGTDILDSANLTGLTIARDEEYDTSRQIIWEVMGENYCVRNCETFVESVASSTNTSPLVMAIFPRRPPKLTKKMYQPLADYLSRGLGRPVNLVVHKKF
;
A
#
# COMPACT_ATOMS: atom_id res chain seq x y z
N THR A 1 11.34 3.51 20.99
CA THR A 1 12.08 2.26 21.25
C THR A 1 11.07 1.13 21.37
N THR A 2 10.66 0.47 20.29
CA THR A 2 11.36 -0.71 19.74
C THR A 2 10.74 -1.10 18.38
N GLN A 3 11.56 -1.45 17.39
CA GLN A 3 11.15 -2.24 16.21
C GLN A 3 10.58 -3.60 16.68
N ARG A 4 9.25 -3.67 16.85
CA ARG A 4 8.54 -4.81 17.45
C ARG A 4 8.38 -6.00 16.49
N TYR A 5 8.50 -5.77 15.19
CA TYR A 5 8.24 -6.77 14.15
C TYR A 5 9.49 -7.01 13.32
N ASP A 6 9.73 -8.25 12.92
CA ASP A 6 10.92 -8.62 12.13
C ASP A 6 10.66 -8.53 10.63
N ILE A 7 9.42 -8.81 10.19
CA ILE A 7 8.96 -8.71 8.81
C ILE A 7 7.63 -7.95 8.80
N VAL A 8 7.47 -6.98 7.90
CA VAL A 8 6.25 -6.17 7.82
C VAL A 8 5.84 -5.92 6.38
N HIS A 9 4.56 -6.15 6.10
CA HIS A 9 3.90 -5.71 4.87
C HIS A 9 3.27 -4.33 5.10
N TYR A 10 3.83 -3.33 4.44
CA TYR A 10 3.49 -1.92 4.57
C TYR A 10 2.72 -1.40 3.34
N ASN A 11 1.97 -0.31 3.53
CA ASN A 11 1.71 0.61 2.42
C ASN A 11 2.90 1.58 2.26
N HIS A 12 2.92 2.38 1.19
CA HIS A 12 4.03 3.31 0.93
C HIS A 12 4.30 4.26 2.09
N TYR A 13 3.27 4.95 2.58
CA TYR A 13 3.38 5.93 3.67
C TYR A 13 4.03 5.31 4.92
N GLN A 14 3.55 4.14 5.32
CA GLN A 14 4.06 3.46 6.52
C GLN A 14 5.45 2.88 6.31
N TYR A 15 5.76 2.43 5.09
CA TYR A 15 7.11 1.99 4.75
C TYR A 15 8.11 3.14 4.88
N VAL A 16 7.90 4.25 4.18
CA VAL A 16 8.89 5.35 4.15
C VAL A 16 9.10 5.96 5.54
N ARG A 17 8.01 6.05 6.34
CA ARG A 17 8.09 6.48 7.74
C ARG A 17 8.89 5.48 8.59
N SER A 18 8.57 4.19 8.51
CA SER A 18 9.25 3.16 9.30
C SER A 18 10.70 2.95 8.86
N HIS A 19 11.01 3.16 7.59
CA HIS A 19 12.38 3.17 7.09
C HIS A 19 13.18 4.31 7.74
N LYS A 20 12.66 5.55 7.71
CA LYS A 20 13.35 6.71 8.29
C LYS A 20 13.44 6.66 9.82
N GLU A 21 12.34 6.40 10.49
CA GLU A 21 12.24 6.54 11.96
C GLU A 21 12.74 5.31 12.71
N LEU A 22 12.60 4.13 12.09
CA LEU A 22 12.85 2.86 12.75
C LEU A 22 13.90 2.02 12.01
N GLY A 23 14.41 2.40 10.84
CA GLY A 23 15.43 1.64 10.12
C GLY A 23 14.94 0.28 9.60
N TYR A 24 13.71 0.19 9.10
CA TYR A 24 13.25 -0.99 8.35
C TYR A 24 13.82 -0.99 6.93
N GLU A 25 14.25 -2.13 6.41
CA GLU A 25 14.83 -2.27 5.07
C GLU A 25 13.87 -3.03 4.16
N ILE A 26 13.58 -2.49 2.97
CA ILE A 26 12.73 -3.18 1.99
C ILE A 26 13.43 -4.41 1.40
N ILE A 27 12.65 -5.45 1.14
CA ILE A 27 13.14 -6.71 0.55
C ILE A 27 12.31 -7.20 -0.64
N ALA A 28 11.04 -6.80 -0.75
CA ALA A 28 10.16 -7.15 -1.86
C ALA A 28 8.99 -6.18 -1.98
N LYS A 29 8.26 -6.26 -3.09
CA LYS A 29 6.95 -5.61 -3.29
C LYS A 29 5.95 -6.61 -3.85
N ASN A 30 4.67 -6.35 -3.69
CA ASN A 30 3.62 -7.17 -4.28
C ASN A 30 3.68 -7.15 -5.82
N GLU A 31 3.23 -8.25 -6.41
CA GLU A 31 2.67 -8.30 -7.75
C GLU A 31 1.19 -8.67 -7.62
N GLU A 32 0.30 -7.87 -8.20
CA GLU A 32 -1.15 -8.12 -8.25
C GLU A 32 -1.59 -8.11 -9.73
N SER A 33 -2.27 -9.18 -10.17
CA SER A 33 -2.68 -9.35 -11.58
C SER A 33 -1.54 -9.17 -12.59
N GLY A 34 -0.34 -9.63 -12.25
CA GLY A 34 0.86 -9.51 -13.09
C GLY A 34 1.49 -8.11 -13.12
N ARG A 35 1.05 -7.18 -12.27
CA ARG A 35 1.62 -5.84 -12.14
C ARG A 35 2.26 -5.65 -10.79
N ASP A 36 3.48 -5.12 -10.78
CA ASP A 36 4.22 -4.74 -9.57
C ASP A 36 4.16 -3.23 -9.29
N THR A 37 3.16 -2.57 -9.87
CA THR A 37 2.85 -1.15 -9.72
C THR A 37 1.37 -0.94 -9.40
N ILE A 38 1.06 0.19 -8.76
CA ILE A 38 -0.30 0.61 -8.43
C ILE A 38 -0.43 2.11 -8.65
N ALA A 39 -1.61 2.57 -9.08
CA ALA A 39 -1.90 3.98 -9.29
C ALA A 39 -3.10 4.45 -8.45
N SER A 40 -3.20 5.77 -8.30
CA SER A 40 -4.39 6.43 -7.76
C SER A 40 -5.35 6.75 -8.90
N ALA A 41 -6.64 6.62 -8.67
CA ALA A 41 -7.68 7.05 -9.59
C ALA A 41 -8.67 7.98 -8.90
N LEU A 42 -9.00 9.07 -9.58
CA LEU A 42 -10.19 9.88 -9.29
C LEU A 42 -11.34 9.32 -10.13
N ILE A 43 -12.41 8.88 -9.48
CA ILE A 43 -13.54 8.20 -10.12
C ILE A 43 -14.78 9.06 -9.98
N VAL A 44 -15.54 9.20 -11.06
CA VAL A 44 -16.80 9.97 -11.14
C VAL A 44 -17.89 9.13 -11.82
N ARG A 45 -19.16 9.55 -11.70
CA ARG A 45 -20.23 9.00 -12.55
C ARG A 45 -20.10 9.53 -13.98
N LYS A 46 -20.41 8.71 -14.98
CA LYS A 46 -20.41 9.10 -16.41
C LYS A 46 -21.43 10.20 -16.73
N ASP A 47 -22.56 10.22 -16.02
CA ASP A 47 -23.64 11.19 -16.19
C ASP A 47 -23.46 12.50 -15.40
N SER A 48 -22.36 12.63 -14.64
CA SER A 48 -22.12 13.78 -13.76
C SER A 48 -21.82 15.09 -14.51
N GLY A 49 -21.47 15.01 -15.80
CA GLY A 49 -20.98 16.16 -16.57
C GLY A 49 -19.56 16.61 -16.21
N ILE A 50 -18.90 15.95 -15.25
CA ILE A 50 -17.52 16.22 -14.83
C ILE A 50 -16.56 15.64 -15.87
N LYS A 51 -15.70 16.49 -16.44
CA LYS A 51 -14.77 16.13 -17.52
C LYS A 51 -13.32 16.38 -17.18
N SER A 52 -13.03 17.20 -16.17
CA SER A 52 -11.68 17.44 -15.68
C SER A 52 -11.61 17.52 -14.16
N ILE A 53 -10.40 17.54 -13.60
CA ILE A 53 -10.21 17.67 -12.15
C ILE A 53 -10.73 19.02 -11.64
N GLU A 54 -10.62 20.07 -12.44
CA GLU A 54 -11.03 21.43 -12.10
C GLU A 54 -12.53 21.54 -11.83
N ASP A 55 -13.35 20.74 -12.51
CA ASP A 55 -14.80 20.62 -12.30
C ASP A 55 -15.16 20.12 -10.87
N LEU A 56 -14.20 19.57 -10.13
CA LEU A 56 -14.37 19.14 -8.75
C LEU A 56 -14.30 20.29 -7.73
N ARG A 57 -14.00 21.52 -8.17
CA ARG A 57 -13.98 22.69 -7.28
C ARG A 57 -15.36 22.90 -6.64
N GLY A 58 -15.37 23.05 -5.32
CA GLY A 58 -16.56 23.16 -4.47
C GLY A 58 -17.37 21.87 -4.34
N ARG A 59 -16.98 20.78 -5.01
CA ARG A 59 -17.70 19.51 -4.99
C ARG A 59 -17.22 18.62 -3.85
N LYS A 60 -18.06 17.65 -3.47
CA LYS A 60 -17.67 16.64 -2.49
C LYS A 60 -16.84 15.53 -3.13
N ILE A 61 -15.69 15.25 -2.52
CA ILE A 61 -14.80 14.15 -2.85
C ILE A 61 -14.65 13.25 -1.62
N VAL A 62 -14.89 11.95 -1.80
CA VAL A 62 -14.71 10.95 -0.73
C VAL A 62 -13.44 10.15 -0.99
N PHE A 63 -12.52 10.13 -0.02
CA PHE A 63 -11.26 9.40 -0.12
C PHE A 63 -11.33 8.08 0.64
N GLY A 64 -10.85 7.00 0.02
CA GLY A 64 -10.86 5.67 0.64
C GLY A 64 -9.79 5.50 1.72
N GLY A 65 -10.12 4.84 2.83
CA GLY A 65 -9.12 4.32 3.78
C GLY A 65 -8.49 5.37 4.72
N GLY A 66 -9.04 6.57 4.78
CA GLY A 66 -8.59 7.65 5.67
C GLY A 66 -7.44 8.51 5.12
N PRO A 67 -6.97 9.49 5.92
CA PRO A 67 -6.07 10.55 5.45
C PRO A 67 -4.65 10.08 5.08
N VAL A 68 -4.21 8.94 5.62
CA VAL A 68 -2.87 8.38 5.38
C VAL A 68 -2.89 7.20 4.39
N ALA A 69 -4.01 6.97 3.71
CA ALA A 69 -4.08 6.00 2.63
C ALA A 69 -3.32 6.55 1.42
N MET A 70 -2.24 5.87 1.01
CA MET A 70 -1.35 6.40 -0.02
C MET A 70 -2.08 6.68 -1.34
N THR A 71 -2.61 5.65 -2.00
CA THR A 71 -3.24 5.80 -3.31
C THR A 71 -4.54 6.58 -3.22
N SER A 72 -5.48 6.10 -2.42
CA SER A 72 -6.85 6.62 -2.33
C SER A 72 -7.01 7.95 -1.59
N SER A 73 -5.95 8.50 -0.98
CA SER A 73 -6.01 9.84 -0.37
C SER A 73 -4.79 10.69 -0.68
N ILE A 74 -3.57 10.28 -0.32
CA ILE A 74 -2.39 11.15 -0.46
C ILE A 74 -2.11 11.46 -1.93
N VAL A 75 -2.02 10.44 -2.79
CA VAL A 75 -1.78 10.61 -4.23
C VAL A 75 -3.00 11.24 -4.91
N SER A 76 -4.23 10.88 -4.53
CA SER A 76 -5.42 11.56 -5.06
C SER A 76 -5.39 13.07 -4.77
N LYS A 77 -5.01 13.49 -3.55
CA LYS A 77 -4.84 14.91 -3.21
C LYS A 77 -3.68 15.57 -3.96
N TYR A 78 -2.61 14.84 -4.22
CA TYR A 78 -1.51 15.32 -5.07
C TYR A 78 -1.97 15.60 -6.51
N MET A 79 -2.79 14.72 -7.09
CA MET A 79 -3.39 14.95 -8.40
C MET A 79 -4.28 16.19 -8.42
N LEU A 80 -5.11 16.38 -7.37
CA LEU A 80 -5.92 17.59 -7.21
C LEU A 80 -5.06 18.85 -7.12
N LYS A 81 -4.00 18.82 -6.30
CA LYS A 81 -3.07 19.94 -6.12
C LYS A 81 -2.37 20.31 -7.43
N ASN A 82 -1.90 19.33 -8.20
CA ASN A 82 -1.25 19.57 -9.50
C ASN A 82 -2.21 20.14 -10.56
N ALA A 83 -3.51 19.92 -10.41
CA ALA A 83 -4.56 20.55 -11.21
C ALA A 83 -5.03 21.91 -10.62
N GLY A 84 -4.33 22.45 -9.62
CA GLY A 84 -4.64 23.74 -9.01
C GLY A 84 -5.81 23.73 -8.01
N LEU A 85 -6.15 22.57 -7.45
CA LEU A 85 -7.14 22.42 -6.37
C LEU A 85 -6.41 22.10 -5.06
N ASP A 86 -6.27 23.11 -4.21
CA ASP A 86 -5.66 22.96 -2.89
C ASP A 86 -6.69 22.44 -1.85
N ASP A 87 -6.20 22.10 -0.67
CA ASP A 87 -7.09 21.73 0.44
C ASP A 87 -8.00 22.92 0.81
N GLY A 88 -9.31 22.69 0.82
CA GLY A 88 -10.33 23.73 1.00
C GLY A 88 -11.05 24.15 -0.29
N ASP A 89 -10.48 23.85 -1.47
CA ASP A 89 -11.15 24.10 -2.75
C ASP A 89 -12.25 23.09 -3.07
N TYR A 90 -12.39 22.03 -2.28
CA TYR A 90 -13.40 20.98 -2.41
C TYR A 90 -13.82 20.48 -1.01
N ILE A 91 -14.99 19.85 -0.93
CA ILE A 91 -15.49 19.25 0.32
C ILE A 91 -14.87 17.86 0.46
N LYS A 92 -14.02 17.67 1.47
CA LYS A 92 -13.29 16.42 1.72
C LYS A 92 -13.99 15.56 2.77
N GLU A 93 -14.25 14.30 2.42
CA GLU A 93 -14.72 13.28 3.36
C GLU A 93 -13.91 11.98 3.22
N TYR A 94 -13.98 11.12 4.23
CA TYR A 94 -13.25 9.85 4.27
C TYR A 94 -14.18 8.67 4.45
N ALA A 95 -14.05 7.67 3.58
CA ALA A 95 -14.68 6.37 3.76
C ALA A 95 -13.71 5.40 4.45
N SER A 96 -14.26 4.35 5.09
CA SER A 96 -13.43 3.36 5.79
C SER A 96 -12.54 2.53 4.87
N ASN A 97 -12.82 2.48 3.57
CA ASN A 97 -12.00 1.82 2.54
C ASN A 97 -12.34 2.37 1.14
N ALA A 98 -11.50 2.04 0.15
CA ALA A 98 -11.66 2.52 -1.23
C ALA A 98 -13.00 2.13 -1.88
N PRO A 99 -13.50 0.88 -1.78
CA PRO A 99 -14.81 0.52 -2.33
C PRO A 99 -15.96 1.38 -1.79
N LYS A 100 -15.98 1.68 -0.49
CA LYS A 100 -17.02 2.54 0.08
C LYS A 100 -16.96 3.97 -0.43
N ALA A 101 -15.77 4.49 -0.75
CA ALA A 101 -15.64 5.78 -1.41
C ALA A 101 -16.28 5.73 -2.80
N VAL A 102 -15.99 4.67 -3.58
CA VAL A 102 -16.58 4.45 -4.91
C VAL A 102 -18.10 4.31 -4.84
N PHE A 103 -18.63 3.56 -3.86
CA PHE A 103 -20.07 3.45 -3.64
C PHE A 103 -20.71 4.82 -3.35
N SER A 104 -20.02 5.70 -2.61
CA SER A 104 -20.50 7.06 -2.36
C SER A 104 -20.66 7.87 -3.66
N THR A 105 -19.71 7.74 -4.58
CA THR A 105 -19.79 8.35 -5.91
C THR A 105 -20.93 7.75 -6.73
N TYR A 106 -21.02 6.41 -6.77
CA TYR A 106 -22.08 5.71 -7.50
C TYR A 106 -23.47 6.12 -7.05
N PHE A 107 -23.74 6.18 -5.74
CA PHE A 107 -25.05 6.59 -5.21
C PHE A 107 -25.28 8.10 -5.22
N GLY A 108 -24.37 8.90 -5.79
CA GLY A 108 -24.52 10.35 -5.89
C GLY A 108 -24.35 11.13 -4.58
N HIS A 109 -23.86 10.47 -3.51
CA HIS A 109 -23.55 11.15 -2.24
C HIS A 109 -22.28 12.02 -2.33
N ALA A 110 -21.40 11.72 -3.28
CA ALA A 110 -20.21 12.49 -3.61
C ALA A 110 -20.08 12.66 -5.13
N ALA A 111 -19.44 13.74 -5.57
CA ALA A 111 -19.20 13.99 -6.99
C ALA A 111 -18.06 13.11 -7.53
N ALA A 112 -17.07 12.82 -6.68
CA ALA A 112 -15.94 11.96 -7.00
C ALA A 112 -15.47 11.14 -5.80
N SER A 113 -14.65 10.14 -6.09
CA SER A 113 -13.91 9.38 -5.07
C SER A 113 -12.44 9.19 -5.43
N GLY A 114 -11.57 9.27 -4.43
CA GLY A 114 -10.19 8.81 -4.51
C GLY A 114 -10.07 7.33 -4.15
N ALA A 115 -9.53 6.52 -5.06
CA ALA A 115 -9.35 5.08 -4.91
C ALA A 115 -8.08 4.60 -5.63
N GLY A 116 -7.81 3.28 -5.60
CA GLY A 116 -6.82 2.67 -6.48
C GLY A 116 -7.37 2.42 -7.88
N ASP A 117 -6.52 2.43 -8.89
CA ASP A 117 -6.83 2.20 -10.32
C ASP A 117 -7.61 0.90 -10.59
N SER A 118 -7.34 -0.15 -9.82
CA SER A 118 -8.00 -1.46 -9.98
C SER A 118 -9.33 -1.61 -9.23
N VAL A 119 -9.78 -0.62 -8.46
CA VAL A 119 -10.91 -0.79 -7.53
C VAL A 119 -12.21 -1.21 -8.23
N LEU A 120 -12.46 -0.75 -9.46
CA LEU A 120 -13.66 -1.09 -10.23
C LEU A 120 -13.64 -2.52 -10.79
N GLN A 121 -12.45 -3.15 -10.82
CA GLN A 121 -12.27 -4.51 -11.33
C GLN A 121 -12.49 -5.56 -10.24
N PHE A 122 -12.65 -5.15 -8.99
CA PHE A 122 -12.87 -6.09 -7.89
C PHE A 122 -14.26 -6.75 -7.97
N PRO A 123 -14.36 -8.09 -7.94
CA PRO A 123 -15.64 -8.78 -8.11
C PRO A 123 -16.73 -8.30 -7.15
N TYR A 124 -16.43 -8.15 -5.86
CA TYR A 124 -17.40 -7.68 -4.85
C TYR A 124 -17.87 -6.23 -5.06
N VAL A 125 -17.16 -5.42 -5.85
CA VAL A 125 -17.61 -4.07 -6.22
C VAL A 125 -18.67 -4.20 -7.31
N GLY A 126 -18.41 -4.99 -8.35
CA GLY A 126 -19.37 -5.28 -9.43
C GLY A 126 -20.61 -6.07 -8.97
N GLU A 127 -20.50 -6.87 -7.91
CA GLU A 127 -21.65 -7.52 -7.26
C GLU A 127 -22.57 -6.52 -6.56
N ARG A 128 -22.07 -5.32 -6.21
CA ARG A 128 -22.79 -4.36 -5.37
C ARG A 128 -23.32 -3.15 -6.13
N ILE A 129 -22.64 -2.73 -7.19
CA ILE A 129 -23.00 -1.58 -8.03
C ILE A 129 -22.74 -1.89 -9.49
N ASP A 130 -23.44 -1.19 -10.40
CA ASP A 130 -23.08 -1.21 -11.82
C ASP A 130 -21.85 -0.32 -12.05
N THR A 131 -20.68 -0.94 -12.13
CA THR A 131 -19.41 -0.23 -12.38
C THR A 131 -19.37 0.44 -13.76
N THR A 132 -20.26 0.08 -14.69
CA THR A 132 -20.30 0.69 -16.02
C THR A 132 -20.87 2.10 -16.02
N GLU A 133 -21.57 2.52 -14.95
CA GLU A 133 -22.01 3.90 -14.74
C GLU A 133 -20.88 4.84 -14.27
N LEU A 134 -19.73 4.28 -13.88
CA LEU A 134 -18.58 5.03 -13.40
C LEU A 134 -17.49 5.13 -14.47
N GLN A 135 -16.65 6.14 -14.33
CA GLN A 135 -15.44 6.31 -15.14
C GLN A 135 -14.28 6.83 -14.29
N VAL A 136 -13.06 6.47 -14.68
CA VAL A 136 -11.84 7.09 -14.18
C VAL A 136 -11.72 8.46 -14.85
N LEU A 137 -11.83 9.52 -14.05
CA LEU A 137 -11.64 10.90 -14.51
C LEU A 137 -10.17 11.18 -14.80
N SER A 138 -9.29 10.68 -13.92
CA SER A 138 -7.85 10.83 -14.03
C SER A 138 -7.17 9.71 -13.23
N GLU A 139 -5.99 9.31 -13.68
CA GLU A 139 -5.12 8.33 -13.04
C GLU A 139 -3.75 8.96 -12.80
N SER A 140 -3.10 8.61 -11.69
CA SER A 140 -1.73 9.06 -11.40
C SER A 140 -0.71 8.26 -12.21
N GLU A 141 0.51 8.78 -12.30
CA GLU A 141 1.65 7.93 -12.64
C GLU A 141 1.73 6.72 -11.70
N PRO A 142 2.15 5.55 -12.20
CA PRO A 142 2.27 4.34 -11.40
C PRO A 142 3.35 4.49 -10.31
N LEU A 143 3.04 4.04 -9.10
CA LEU A 143 3.99 3.88 -8.01
C LEU A 143 4.39 2.39 -7.90
N PRO A 144 5.57 2.04 -7.35
CA PRO A 144 5.86 0.64 -7.02
C PRO A 144 4.75 0.07 -6.12
N HIS A 145 4.48 -1.23 -6.15
CA HIS A 145 3.44 -1.78 -5.30
C HIS A 145 3.81 -1.73 -3.80
N LEU A 146 2.91 -2.23 -2.95
CA LEU A 146 3.06 -2.29 -1.50
C LEU A 146 4.32 -3.06 -1.07
N ALA A 147 5.01 -2.52 -0.07
CA ALA A 147 6.34 -2.96 0.34
C ALA A 147 6.31 -4.07 1.39
N TRP A 148 7.24 -5.01 1.26
CA TRP A 148 7.65 -5.94 2.31
C TRP A 148 9.01 -5.52 2.82
N ALA A 149 9.11 -5.23 4.11
CA ALA A 149 10.33 -4.78 4.73
C ALA A 149 10.67 -5.60 5.98
N VAL A 150 11.94 -5.63 6.31
CA VAL A 150 12.49 -6.32 7.46
C VAL A 150 13.13 -5.35 8.43
N LYS A 151 13.20 -5.75 9.68
CA LYS A 151 13.91 -4.98 10.71
C LYS A 151 15.40 -4.87 10.32
N GLY A 152 15.95 -3.65 10.25
CA GLY A 152 17.33 -3.44 9.76
C GLY A 152 18.40 -4.13 10.62
N ALA A 153 18.15 -4.32 11.92
CA ALA A 153 19.07 -5.01 12.84
C ALA A 153 19.11 -6.55 12.67
N LEU A 154 18.31 -7.13 11.75
CA LEU A 154 18.46 -8.54 11.39
C LEU A 154 19.79 -8.78 10.69
N GLN A 155 20.29 -10.01 10.72
CA GLN A 155 21.48 -10.35 9.95
C GLN A 155 21.21 -10.34 8.46
N ASP A 156 22.18 -9.89 7.67
CA ASP A 156 22.07 -9.88 6.21
C ASP A 156 21.80 -11.28 5.64
N SER A 157 22.46 -12.31 6.19
CA SER A 157 22.21 -13.70 5.79
C SER A 157 20.75 -14.15 6.02
N LEU A 158 20.08 -13.60 7.03
CA LEU A 158 18.67 -13.86 7.31
C LEU A 158 17.77 -13.00 6.42
N LYS A 159 18.09 -11.73 6.22
CA LYS A 159 17.38 -10.85 5.26
C LYS A 159 17.36 -11.48 3.87
N ASP A 160 18.50 -12.01 3.43
CA ASP A 160 18.67 -12.70 2.15
C ASP A 160 17.79 -13.93 2.04
N LYS A 161 17.77 -14.78 3.08
CA LYS A 161 16.90 -15.96 3.11
C LYS A 161 15.42 -15.59 3.04
N ILE A 162 15.00 -14.56 3.78
CA ILE A 162 13.60 -14.08 3.75
C ILE A 162 13.27 -13.57 2.34
N ARG A 163 14.12 -12.72 1.78
CA ARG A 163 13.97 -12.19 0.42
C ARG A 163 13.86 -13.31 -0.61
N SER A 164 14.82 -14.24 -0.64
CA SER A 164 14.80 -15.37 -1.57
C SER A 164 13.54 -16.23 -1.43
N ALA A 165 13.08 -16.48 -0.21
CA ALA A 165 11.85 -17.25 0.02
C ALA A 165 10.60 -16.53 -0.52
N LEU A 166 10.49 -15.20 -0.32
CA LEU A 166 9.37 -14.41 -0.87
C LEU A 166 9.38 -14.40 -2.40
N LEU A 167 10.53 -14.18 -3.01
CA LEU A 167 10.66 -14.10 -4.47
C LEU A 167 10.44 -15.44 -5.17
N ALA A 168 10.82 -16.56 -4.53
CA ALA A 168 10.61 -17.90 -5.07
C ALA A 168 9.19 -18.46 -4.80
N LEU A 169 8.33 -17.72 -4.08
CA LEU A 169 7.04 -18.24 -3.63
C LEU A 169 6.14 -18.68 -4.80
N LYS A 170 6.19 -17.99 -5.94
CA LYS A 170 5.37 -18.31 -7.12
C LYS A 170 5.67 -19.70 -7.69
N ASP A 171 6.91 -20.15 -7.57
CA ASP A 171 7.40 -21.42 -8.11
C ASP A 171 7.40 -22.55 -7.06
N ALA A 172 7.03 -22.25 -5.81
CA ALA A 172 7.00 -23.21 -4.73
C ALA A 172 5.76 -24.11 -4.80
N ASP A 173 5.86 -25.29 -4.19
CA ASP A 173 4.69 -26.15 -3.95
C ASP A 173 3.65 -25.40 -3.11
N GLN A 174 2.38 -25.41 -3.55
CA GLN A 174 1.27 -24.59 -3.03
C GLN A 174 1.48 -23.06 -3.11
N GLY A 175 2.50 -22.60 -3.83
CA GLY A 175 2.86 -21.19 -3.97
C GLY A 175 1.72 -20.31 -4.48
N THR A 176 1.07 -20.75 -5.57
CA THR A 176 -0.09 -20.08 -6.17
C THR A 176 -1.25 -19.96 -5.18
N ASP A 177 -1.60 -21.03 -4.46
CA ASP A 177 -2.70 -20.99 -3.48
C ASP A 177 -2.41 -20.00 -2.33
N ILE A 178 -1.15 -19.93 -1.89
CA ILE A 178 -0.71 -18.98 -0.86
C ILE A 178 -0.84 -17.55 -1.39
N LEU A 179 -0.37 -17.28 -2.61
CA LEU A 179 -0.46 -15.97 -3.26
C LEU A 179 -1.93 -15.55 -3.47
N ASP A 180 -2.76 -16.45 -3.98
CA ASP A 180 -4.18 -16.23 -4.21
C ASP A 180 -4.91 -15.89 -2.90
N SER A 181 -4.57 -16.57 -1.80
CA SER A 181 -5.15 -16.26 -0.49
C SER A 181 -4.86 -14.83 0.00
N ALA A 182 -3.75 -14.24 -0.47
CA ALA A 182 -3.35 -12.87 -0.22
C ALA A 182 -3.79 -11.88 -1.32
N ASN A 183 -4.49 -12.36 -2.34
CA ASN A 183 -4.81 -11.66 -3.59
C ASN A 183 -3.56 -11.14 -4.34
N LEU A 184 -2.50 -11.94 -4.37
CA LEU A 184 -1.26 -11.65 -5.07
C LEU A 184 -1.08 -12.62 -6.23
N THR A 185 -0.32 -12.24 -7.26
CA THR A 185 0.18 -13.15 -8.30
C THR A 185 1.68 -13.41 -8.18
N GLY A 186 2.36 -12.66 -7.29
CA GLY A 186 3.77 -12.81 -7.01
C GLY A 186 4.28 -11.80 -5.99
N LEU A 187 5.57 -11.89 -5.72
CA LEU A 187 6.35 -10.92 -4.95
C LEU A 187 7.63 -10.66 -5.74
N THR A 188 7.93 -9.41 -6.05
CA THR A 188 9.07 -9.03 -6.88
C THR A 188 10.10 -8.25 -6.07
N ILE A 189 11.31 -8.13 -6.63
CA ILE A 189 12.39 -7.34 -6.02
C ILE A 189 11.91 -5.90 -5.88
N ALA A 190 12.18 -5.31 -4.72
CA ALA A 190 11.93 -3.90 -4.48
C ALA A 190 13.18 -3.25 -3.90
N ARG A 191 13.46 -2.02 -4.36
CA ARG A 191 14.53 -1.16 -3.89
C ARG A 191 13.94 0.07 -3.23
N ASP A 192 14.64 0.59 -2.23
CA ASP A 192 14.16 1.71 -1.45
C ASP A 192 13.99 2.99 -2.29
N GLU A 193 14.84 3.14 -3.31
CA GLU A 193 14.84 4.22 -4.31
C GLU A 193 13.52 4.29 -5.08
N GLU A 194 12.86 3.15 -5.32
CA GLU A 194 11.56 3.12 -6.02
C GLU A 194 10.48 3.89 -5.26
N TYR A 195 10.65 4.08 -3.94
CA TYR A 195 9.70 4.78 -3.08
C TYR A 195 10.02 6.27 -2.90
N ASP A 196 11.04 6.81 -3.58
CA ASP A 196 11.40 8.23 -3.48
C ASP A 196 10.29 9.14 -4.01
N THR A 197 9.60 8.75 -5.09
CA THR A 197 8.39 9.45 -5.57
C THR A 197 7.30 9.49 -4.50
N SER A 198 7.15 8.42 -3.71
CA SER A 198 6.19 8.41 -2.60
C SER A 198 6.57 9.41 -1.51
N ARG A 199 7.87 9.53 -1.20
CA ARG A 199 8.39 10.49 -0.22
C ARG A 199 8.13 11.94 -0.66
N GLN A 200 8.39 12.23 -1.93
CA GLN A 200 8.13 13.56 -2.49
C GLN A 200 6.64 13.92 -2.40
N ILE A 201 5.76 13.03 -2.85
CA ILE A 201 4.30 13.25 -2.79
C ILE A 201 3.84 13.47 -1.34
N ILE A 202 4.35 12.67 -0.39
CA ILE A 202 4.01 12.83 1.04
C ILE A 202 4.47 14.19 1.55
N TRP A 203 5.67 14.64 1.20
CA TRP A 203 6.16 15.96 1.60
C TRP A 203 5.27 17.08 1.04
N GLU A 204 4.93 17.03 -0.25
CA GLU A 204 4.13 18.08 -0.89
C GLU A 204 2.68 18.15 -0.37
N VAL A 205 2.09 17.00 -0.04
CA VAL A 205 0.68 16.91 0.39
C VAL A 205 0.51 17.03 1.91
N MET A 206 1.47 16.52 2.68
CA MET A 206 1.35 16.39 4.14
C MET A 206 2.35 17.27 4.89
N GLY A 207 3.39 17.79 4.23
CA GLY A 207 4.49 18.50 4.88
C GLY A 207 5.45 17.59 5.66
N GLU A 208 5.26 16.27 5.58
CA GLU A 208 6.05 15.28 6.33
C GLU A 208 7.29 14.87 5.53
N ASN A 209 8.48 15.05 6.10
CA ASN A 209 9.73 14.73 5.42
C ASN A 209 10.21 13.32 5.80
N TYR A 210 10.09 12.38 4.84
CA TYR A 210 10.65 11.02 4.95
C TYR A 210 11.83 10.74 4.00
N CYS A 211 12.47 11.79 3.49
CA CYS A 211 13.68 11.66 2.66
C CYS A 211 14.84 11.08 3.49
N VAL A 212 15.56 10.12 2.90
CA VAL A 212 16.65 9.35 3.53
C VAL A 212 17.92 9.30 2.69
N ARG A 213 17.80 9.45 1.37
CA ARG A 213 18.86 9.96 0.51
C ARG A 213 18.50 11.42 0.30
N ASN A 214 19.43 12.32 0.58
CA ASN A 214 19.20 13.75 0.38
C ASN A 214 18.65 13.96 -1.05
N CYS A 215 17.86 15.02 -1.26
CA CYS A 215 17.79 15.69 -2.55
C CYS A 215 19.15 16.35 -2.95
N GLU A 216 20.25 15.94 -2.27
CA GLU A 216 21.70 16.11 -2.46
C GLU A 216 22.56 15.30 -1.43
N THR A 217 22.72 13.96 -1.55
CA THR A 217 23.72 13.03 -0.89
C THR A 217 23.79 12.60 0.62
N PHE A 218 24.20 11.32 0.90
CA PHE A 218 24.77 10.79 2.17
C PHE A 218 24.14 9.49 2.78
N VAL A 219 24.92 8.43 3.10
CA VAL A 219 24.58 7.01 3.44
C VAL A 219 25.13 6.61 4.84
N GLU A 220 24.60 5.58 5.54
CA GLU A 220 25.40 4.48 6.20
C GLU A 220 24.62 3.36 6.95
N SER A 221 25.28 2.20 7.04
CA SER A 221 24.86 0.84 7.46
C SER A 221 25.11 0.50 8.94
N VAL A 222 24.43 -0.52 9.50
CA VAL A 222 24.84 -1.17 10.78
C VAL A 222 24.60 -2.69 10.79
N ALA A 223 25.47 -3.37 11.53
CA ALA A 223 25.82 -4.79 11.58
C ALA A 223 24.85 -5.79 12.30
N SER A 224 25.16 -7.06 12.02
CA SER A 224 24.52 -8.34 12.35
C SER A 224 24.56 -8.77 13.83
N SER A 225 23.46 -9.37 14.32
CA SER A 225 23.39 -10.15 15.57
C SER A 225 22.63 -11.48 15.40
N THR A 226 23.14 -12.57 16.00
CA THR A 226 22.54 -13.93 16.01
C THR A 226 21.49 -14.04 17.10
N ASN A 227 20.24 -13.74 16.76
CA ASN A 227 19.09 -14.07 17.60
C ASN A 227 18.25 -15.17 16.93
N THR A 228 17.96 -16.25 17.68
CA THR A 228 17.23 -17.45 17.26
C THR A 228 15.76 -17.46 17.68
N SER A 229 15.25 -16.38 18.28
CA SER A 229 13.84 -16.25 18.72
C SER A 229 12.84 -16.31 17.55
N PRO A 230 11.57 -16.69 17.72
CA PRO A 230 10.57 -16.64 16.64
C PRO A 230 10.52 -15.25 15.97
N LEU A 231 10.44 -15.21 14.64
CA LEU A 231 10.23 -13.97 13.90
C LEU A 231 8.78 -13.52 14.06
N VAL A 232 8.55 -12.22 14.13
CA VAL A 232 7.20 -11.65 14.16
C VAL A 232 6.90 -11.00 12.83
N MET A 233 5.96 -11.57 12.06
CA MET A 233 5.44 -10.98 10.83
C MET A 233 4.19 -10.17 11.14
N ALA A 234 4.10 -8.96 10.62
CA ALA A 234 2.94 -8.10 10.83
C ALA A 234 2.43 -7.52 9.52
N ILE A 235 1.10 -7.35 9.43
CA ILE A 235 0.45 -6.75 8.25
C ILE A 235 -0.18 -5.44 8.68
N PHE A 236 0.18 -4.34 8.04
CA PHE A 236 -0.43 -3.05 8.34
C PHE A 236 -1.95 -3.13 8.11
N PRO A 237 -2.79 -2.72 9.08
CA PRO A 237 -4.22 -3.01 9.07
C PRO A 237 -4.95 -2.21 7.99
N ARG A 238 -5.25 -2.86 6.86
CA ARG A 238 -6.12 -2.33 5.79
C ARG A 238 -7.48 -3.04 5.71
N ARG A 239 -7.63 -4.16 6.42
CA ARG A 239 -8.78 -5.06 6.41
C ARG A 239 -9.09 -5.51 7.85
N PRO A 240 -10.30 -6.03 8.13
CA PRO A 240 -10.63 -6.55 9.46
C PRO A 240 -9.65 -7.64 9.92
N PRO A 241 -9.25 -7.69 11.21
CA PRO A 241 -8.17 -8.56 11.66
C PRO A 241 -8.35 -10.05 11.35
N LYS A 242 -9.59 -10.56 11.45
CA LYS A 242 -9.91 -11.96 11.12
C LYS A 242 -9.63 -12.26 9.64
N LEU A 243 -9.99 -11.35 8.74
CA LEU A 243 -9.75 -11.49 7.32
C LEU A 243 -8.26 -11.40 7.02
N THR A 244 -7.56 -10.40 7.57
CA THR A 244 -6.10 -10.28 7.42
C THR A 244 -5.38 -11.53 7.89
N LYS A 245 -5.77 -12.11 9.04
CA LYS A 245 -5.15 -13.36 9.51
C LYS A 245 -5.39 -14.50 8.53
N LYS A 246 -6.63 -14.67 8.04
CA LYS A 246 -6.96 -15.69 7.04
C LYS A 246 -6.12 -15.55 5.77
N MET A 247 -5.93 -14.32 5.29
CA MET A 247 -5.18 -14.03 4.05
C MET A 247 -3.67 -14.25 4.16
N TYR A 248 -3.06 -13.94 5.31
CA TYR A 248 -1.60 -13.91 5.44
C TYR A 248 -1.00 -15.01 6.33
N GLN A 249 -1.82 -15.81 7.01
CA GLN A 249 -1.32 -16.95 7.78
C GLN A 249 -0.60 -17.99 6.90
N PRO A 250 -1.11 -18.38 5.71
CA PRO A 250 -0.41 -19.34 4.85
C PRO A 250 1.01 -18.87 4.48
N LEU A 251 1.19 -17.56 4.27
CA LEU A 251 2.49 -16.96 4.00
C LEU A 251 3.42 -17.03 5.22
N ALA A 252 2.91 -16.77 6.43
CA ALA A 252 3.69 -16.91 7.66
C ALA A 252 4.18 -18.37 7.84
N ASP A 253 3.31 -19.34 7.56
CA ASP A 253 3.62 -20.76 7.70
C ASP A 253 4.65 -21.21 6.64
N TYR A 254 4.53 -20.71 5.41
CA TYR A 254 5.51 -20.93 4.35
C TYR A 254 6.90 -20.38 4.73
N LEU A 255 6.97 -19.14 5.21
CA LEU A 255 8.22 -18.55 5.69
C LEU A 255 8.80 -19.36 6.84
N SER A 256 7.95 -19.86 7.74
CA SER A 256 8.40 -20.70 8.86
C SER A 256 9.11 -21.97 8.39
N ARG A 257 8.56 -22.65 7.37
CA ARG A 257 9.15 -23.86 6.77
C ARG A 257 10.46 -23.55 6.04
N GLY A 258 10.44 -22.53 5.17
CA GLY A 258 11.61 -22.17 4.35
C GLY A 258 12.80 -21.67 5.17
N LEU A 259 12.53 -21.01 6.31
CA LEU A 259 13.58 -20.48 7.20
C LEU A 259 14.05 -21.49 8.26
N GLY A 260 13.35 -22.61 8.43
CA GLY A 260 13.57 -23.52 9.56
C GLY A 260 13.41 -22.83 10.93
N ARG A 261 12.62 -21.75 10.99
CA ARG A 261 12.45 -20.86 12.15
C ARG A 261 11.02 -20.34 12.20
N PRO A 262 10.31 -20.39 13.35
CA PRO A 262 8.92 -19.95 13.41
C PRO A 262 8.74 -18.47 13.04
N VAL A 263 7.71 -18.18 12.24
CA VAL A 263 7.24 -16.83 11.87
C VAL A 263 5.82 -16.64 12.37
N ASN A 264 5.65 -15.86 13.43
CA ASN A 264 4.38 -15.59 14.07
C ASN A 264 3.68 -14.39 13.42
N LEU A 265 2.52 -14.62 12.79
CA LEU A 265 1.69 -13.53 12.26
C LEU A 265 0.96 -12.80 13.40
N VAL A 266 1.18 -11.49 13.47
CA VAL A 266 0.50 -10.59 14.39
C VAL A 266 -0.36 -9.59 13.61
N VAL A 267 -1.64 -9.50 13.99
CA VAL A 267 -2.61 -8.57 13.39
C VAL A 267 -3.22 -7.71 14.50
N HIS A 268 -2.75 -6.46 14.61
CA HIS A 268 -3.27 -5.50 15.59
C HIS A 268 -4.17 -4.45 14.94
N LYS A 269 -5.17 -3.95 15.69
CA LYS A 269 -6.01 -2.81 15.27
C LYS A 269 -5.28 -1.46 15.37
N LYS A 270 -4.25 -1.38 16.22
CA LYS A 270 -3.38 -0.21 16.41
C LYS A 270 -1.97 -0.70 16.13
N PHE A 271 -1.39 -0.25 15.02
CA PHE A 271 -0.08 -0.65 14.54
C PHE A 271 0.95 0.39 14.92
#